data_AF-A0A1F3VND1-F1
#
_entry.id   AF-A0A1F3VND1-F1
#
_cell.length_a   1.000
_cell.length_b   1.000
_cell.length_c   1.000
_cell.angle_alpha   90.00
_cell.angle_beta   90.00
_cell.angle_gamma   90.00
#
_symmetry.space_group_name_H-M   'P 1'
#
loop_
_entity.id
_entity.type
_entity.pdbx_description
1 polymer ?
#
loop_
_entity_poly.entity_id
_entity_poly.type
_entity_poly.pdbx_seq_one_letter_code
_entity_poly.pdbx_strand_id
1 'polypeptide(L)'
;MGINVAEKILLDGFSASGKFVNRFVILHPERVQAAVSGGVNGMATLPLKEIGGEKLIFPVGVGDVTSITGNEFRLNEYLKVPQFIYMGDWDRNDTLPYPEAFSEIEVELIKKYLGKEMMPDRWTKTQEFISQLASNIQTATYHSTEHTVKNEMLYDIVNFFALNTQRSSTTLKRINPYQYPKQELPMLQKVTVEHLFWMGDPNIPEFARSGTQDARLFLSIKEWIKERDHQQLKEFIGHAGFNFEVLDQKGKIVFLINENNFAGTVSDDSFRAFVIKFTPSQLSRIKKGQVYRLQPLKTNELNQWEISNKLRFMQK
;
A
#
# COMPACT_ATOMS: atom_id res chain seq x y z
N MET A 1 -29.45 4.95 -41.97
CA MET A 1 -29.54 6.09 -41.03
C MET A 1 -28.45 5.93 -39.99
N GLY A 2 -27.72 7.00 -39.67
CA GLY A 2 -26.66 6.96 -38.65
C GLY A 2 -27.20 7.17 -37.23
N ILE A 3 -26.47 6.70 -36.23
CA ILE A 3 -26.75 6.95 -34.81
C ILE A 3 -26.13 8.30 -34.45
N ASN A 4 -26.91 9.21 -33.87
CA ASN A 4 -26.40 10.48 -33.35
C ASN A 4 -25.75 10.24 -31.98
N VAL A 5 -24.46 10.55 -31.86
CA VAL A 5 -23.66 10.33 -30.64
C VAL A 5 -23.14 11.66 -30.12
N ALA A 6 -22.98 11.78 -28.79
CA ALA A 6 -22.42 12.96 -28.17
C ALA A 6 -20.93 13.13 -28.55
N GLU A 7 -20.46 14.37 -28.69
CA GLU A 7 -19.06 14.67 -29.00
C GLU A 7 -18.10 14.36 -27.84
N LYS A 8 -18.61 14.42 -26.61
CA LYS A 8 -17.88 14.15 -25.37
C LYS A 8 -18.44 12.92 -24.67
N ILE A 9 -17.58 12.18 -23.99
CA ILE A 9 -17.92 10.93 -23.32
C ILE A 9 -17.91 11.07 -21.79
N LEU A 10 -18.69 10.21 -21.13
CA LEU A 10 -18.57 9.93 -19.70
C LEU A 10 -17.61 8.76 -19.53
N LEU A 11 -16.67 8.89 -18.61
CA LEU A 11 -15.67 7.86 -18.35
C LEU A 11 -15.73 7.43 -16.89
N ASP A 12 -15.91 6.14 -16.68
CA ASP A 12 -15.79 5.49 -15.37
C ASP A 12 -14.74 4.38 -15.47
N GLY A 13 -13.99 4.20 -14.38
CA GLY A 13 -12.95 3.21 -14.29
C GLY A 13 -12.56 2.94 -12.84
N PHE A 14 -12.21 1.69 -12.56
CA PHE A 14 -11.76 1.23 -11.24
C PHE A 14 -10.44 0.47 -11.37
N SER A 15 -9.54 0.65 -10.40
CA SER A 15 -8.21 0.03 -10.41
C SER A 15 -7.39 0.46 -11.64
N ALA A 16 -6.87 -0.47 -12.43
CA ALA A 16 -6.11 -0.18 -13.64
C ALA A 16 -6.89 0.71 -14.63
N SER A 17 -8.20 0.48 -14.82
CA SER A 17 -9.01 1.35 -15.68
C SER A 17 -9.31 2.71 -15.03
N GLY A 18 -9.32 2.80 -13.70
CA GLY A 18 -9.39 4.08 -12.98
C GLY A 18 -8.15 4.94 -13.23
N LYS A 19 -6.95 4.35 -13.20
CA LYS A 19 -5.71 5.02 -13.61
C LYS A 19 -5.77 5.46 -15.08
N PHE A 20 -6.31 4.62 -15.96
CA PHE A 20 -6.51 4.98 -17.37
C PHE A 20 -7.43 6.19 -17.50
N VAL A 21 -8.59 6.21 -16.85
CA VAL A 21 -9.53 7.35 -16.91
C VAL A 21 -8.87 8.63 -16.41
N ASN A 22 -8.21 8.59 -15.26
CA ASN A 22 -7.51 9.75 -14.71
C ASN A 22 -6.45 10.32 -15.68
N ARG A 23 -5.65 9.44 -16.29
CA ARG A 23 -4.63 9.81 -17.30
C ARG A 23 -5.26 10.28 -18.61
N PHE A 24 -6.36 9.66 -19.04
CA PHE A 24 -7.05 10.03 -20.27
C PHE A 24 -7.60 11.46 -20.20
N VAL A 25 -8.13 11.87 -19.04
CA VAL A 25 -8.60 13.25 -18.83
C VAL A 25 -7.46 14.27 -18.90
N ILE A 26 -6.26 13.92 -18.43
CA ILE A 26 -5.07 14.79 -18.55
C ILE A 26 -4.69 15.00 -20.02
N LEU A 27 -4.73 13.94 -20.83
CA LEU A 27 -4.29 13.97 -22.22
C LEU A 27 -5.37 14.51 -23.18
N HIS A 28 -6.63 14.16 -22.94
CA HIS A 28 -7.76 14.43 -23.83
C HIS A 28 -8.96 15.09 -23.12
N PRO A 29 -8.79 16.20 -22.38
CA PRO A 29 -9.88 16.83 -21.64
C PRO A 29 -11.02 17.34 -22.53
N GLU A 30 -10.74 17.69 -23.79
CA GLU A 30 -11.73 18.11 -24.79
C GLU A 30 -12.71 17.00 -25.18
N ARG A 31 -12.33 15.73 -25.00
CA ARG A 31 -13.16 14.56 -25.33
C ARG A 31 -14.03 14.11 -24.17
N VAL A 32 -13.82 14.64 -22.96
CA VAL A 32 -14.47 14.14 -21.74
C VAL A 32 -15.47 15.15 -21.22
N GLN A 33 -16.69 14.68 -20.93
CA GLN A 33 -17.72 15.49 -20.32
C GLN A 33 -17.63 15.47 -18.81
N ALA A 34 -17.41 14.30 -18.21
CA ALA A 34 -17.15 14.09 -16.80
C ALA A 34 -16.44 12.74 -16.61
N ALA A 35 -15.66 12.59 -15.55
CA ALA A 35 -14.91 11.37 -15.29
C ALA A 35 -14.96 10.91 -13.83
N VAL A 36 -14.90 9.60 -13.65
CA VAL A 36 -14.84 8.95 -12.35
C VAL A 36 -13.67 7.96 -12.35
N SER A 37 -12.84 8.02 -11.31
CA SER A 37 -11.65 7.18 -11.20
C SER A 37 -11.54 6.60 -9.79
N GLY A 38 -11.86 5.32 -9.66
CA GLY A 38 -11.78 4.58 -8.40
C GLY A 38 -10.50 3.74 -8.29
N GLY A 39 -10.02 3.51 -7.07
CA GLY A 39 -8.92 2.57 -6.83
C GLY A 39 -7.61 3.00 -7.50
N VAL A 40 -7.30 4.31 -7.48
CA VAL A 40 -6.15 4.92 -8.18
C VAL A 40 -4.80 4.68 -7.50
N ASN A 41 -4.68 3.65 -6.64
CA ASN A 41 -3.43 3.28 -5.97
C ASN A 41 -2.84 4.38 -5.06
N GLY A 42 -3.73 5.16 -4.46
CA GLY A 42 -3.39 6.32 -3.63
C GLY A 42 -2.74 7.47 -4.41
N MET A 43 -2.69 7.44 -5.75
CA MET A 43 -2.09 8.50 -6.56
C MET A 43 -2.87 8.79 -7.85
N ALA A 44 -3.46 9.97 -7.92
CA ALA A 44 -3.91 10.53 -9.19
C ALA A 44 -2.79 11.38 -9.80
N THR A 45 -2.72 11.45 -11.13
CA THR A 45 -1.79 12.35 -11.82
C THR A 45 -2.07 13.79 -11.40
N LEU A 46 -1.05 14.45 -10.84
CA LEU A 46 -1.19 15.84 -10.43
C LEU A 46 -1.11 16.75 -11.66
N PRO A 47 -2.01 17.76 -11.82
CA PRO A 47 -1.94 18.72 -12.92
C PRO A 47 -0.84 19.77 -12.67
N LEU A 48 0.36 19.30 -12.33
CA LEU A 48 1.50 20.09 -11.92
C LEU A 48 2.77 19.65 -12.67
N LYS A 49 3.55 20.63 -13.14
CA LYS A 49 4.77 20.38 -13.92
C LYS A 49 6.00 20.10 -13.05
N GLU A 50 6.05 20.69 -11.85
CA GLU A 50 7.23 20.71 -11.00
C GLU A 50 6.85 20.88 -9.53
N ILE A 51 7.61 20.26 -8.61
CA ILE A 51 7.52 20.51 -7.16
C ILE A 51 8.92 20.74 -6.60
N GLY A 52 9.16 21.95 -6.06
CA GLY A 52 10.41 22.27 -5.38
C GLY A 52 11.66 22.17 -6.26
N GLY A 53 11.59 22.61 -7.53
CA GLY A 53 12.71 22.52 -8.46
C GLY A 53 12.75 21.22 -9.28
N GLU A 54 11.98 20.20 -8.89
CA GLU A 54 12.01 18.89 -9.53
C GLU A 54 10.83 18.66 -10.46
N LYS A 55 11.15 18.33 -11.71
CA LYS A 55 10.18 18.04 -12.76
C LYS A 55 9.34 16.82 -12.37
N LEU A 56 8.02 17.00 -12.36
CA LEU A 56 7.08 15.93 -12.05
C LEU A 56 6.65 15.24 -13.34
N ILE A 57 7.35 14.17 -13.72
CA ILE A 57 7.10 13.42 -14.95
C ILE A 57 5.76 12.69 -14.94
N PHE A 58 5.19 12.46 -16.12
CA PHE A 58 3.99 11.66 -16.30
C PHE A 58 4.28 10.18 -15.99
N PRO A 59 3.42 9.48 -15.23
CA PRO A 59 2.08 9.86 -14.79
C PRO A 59 2.01 10.45 -13.38
N VAL A 60 3.14 10.77 -12.72
CA VAL A 60 3.12 11.41 -11.39
C VAL A 60 2.60 12.85 -11.50
N GLY A 61 3.03 13.56 -12.54
CA GLY A 61 2.63 14.92 -12.89
C GLY A 61 2.45 15.12 -14.39
N VAL A 62 2.61 16.36 -14.86
CA VAL A 62 2.45 16.74 -16.28
C VAL A 62 3.69 17.42 -16.87
N GLY A 63 4.84 17.34 -16.20
CA GLY A 63 6.05 18.09 -16.54
C GLY A 63 6.66 17.76 -17.90
N ASP A 64 6.46 16.55 -18.41
CA ASP A 64 7.00 16.05 -19.68
C ASP A 64 5.93 15.58 -20.67
N VAL A 65 4.65 15.87 -20.42
CA VAL A 65 3.53 15.48 -21.31
C VAL A 65 3.75 15.95 -22.75
N THR A 66 4.31 17.15 -22.95
CA THR A 66 4.64 17.65 -24.30
C THR A 66 5.67 16.77 -25.00
N SER A 67 6.68 16.29 -24.27
CA SER A 67 7.71 15.41 -24.84
C SER A 67 7.16 14.03 -25.19
N ILE A 68 6.17 13.54 -24.45
CA ILE A 68 5.55 12.22 -24.67
C ILE A 68 4.54 12.27 -25.82
N THR A 69 3.75 13.35 -25.90
CA THR A 69 2.56 13.39 -26.77
C THR A 69 2.65 14.38 -27.93
N GLY A 70 3.67 15.24 -27.95
CA GLY A 70 3.77 16.38 -28.86
C GLY A 70 2.80 17.53 -28.56
N ASN A 71 1.92 17.39 -27.56
CA ASN A 71 0.91 18.37 -27.20
C ASN A 71 1.14 18.89 -25.79
N GLU A 72 1.01 20.20 -25.60
CA GLU A 72 1.07 20.78 -24.26
C GLU A 72 -0.14 20.37 -23.40
N PHE A 73 0.09 20.21 -22.10
CA PHE A 73 -1.00 20.00 -21.15
C PHE A 73 -1.93 21.22 -21.14
N ARG A 74 -3.20 21.00 -21.51
CA ARG A 74 -4.25 22.03 -21.63
C ARG A 74 -4.96 22.25 -20.30
N LEU A 75 -4.30 22.89 -19.34
CA LEU A 75 -4.84 23.14 -17.99
C LEU A 75 -6.25 23.74 -18.01
N ASN A 76 -6.49 24.75 -18.85
CA ASN A 76 -7.81 25.41 -18.93
C ASN A 76 -8.93 24.49 -19.42
N GLU A 77 -8.63 23.52 -20.30
CA GLU A 77 -9.61 22.51 -20.71
C GLU A 77 -9.78 21.43 -19.66
N TYR A 78 -8.67 21.01 -19.04
CA TYR A 78 -8.67 20.04 -17.94
C TYR A 78 -9.55 20.51 -16.78
N LEU A 79 -9.44 21.78 -16.36
CA LEU A 79 -10.24 22.36 -15.29
C LEU A 79 -11.74 22.49 -15.62
N LYS A 80 -12.18 22.24 -16.87
CA LYS A 80 -13.60 22.22 -17.24
C LYS A 80 -14.24 20.84 -17.09
N VAL A 81 -13.47 19.78 -16.90
CA VAL A 81 -13.98 18.41 -16.79
C VAL A 81 -14.27 18.10 -15.32
N PRO A 82 -15.53 17.92 -14.88
CA PRO A 82 -15.82 17.49 -13.53
C PRO A 82 -15.29 16.07 -13.29
N GLN A 83 -14.58 15.88 -12.18
CA GLN A 83 -13.97 14.60 -11.83
C GLN A 83 -14.33 14.16 -10.41
N PHE A 84 -14.56 12.86 -10.24
CA PHE A 84 -14.70 12.21 -8.93
C PHE A 84 -13.66 11.12 -8.79
N ILE A 85 -12.75 11.26 -7.82
CA ILE A 85 -11.67 10.31 -7.58
C ILE A 85 -11.85 9.70 -6.19
N TYR A 86 -11.89 8.38 -6.10
CA TYR A 86 -12.15 7.72 -4.81
C TYR A 86 -11.24 6.53 -4.53
N MET A 87 -11.06 6.26 -3.23
CA MET A 87 -10.33 5.12 -2.70
C MET A 87 -11.11 4.51 -1.53
N GLY A 88 -10.98 3.21 -1.33
CA GLY A 88 -11.33 2.57 -0.06
C GLY A 88 -10.18 2.72 0.94
N ASP A 89 -10.47 2.99 2.21
CA ASP A 89 -9.40 3.11 3.23
C ASP A 89 -8.73 1.78 3.59
N TRP A 90 -9.36 0.65 3.23
CA TRP A 90 -8.81 -0.69 3.33
C TRP A 90 -8.27 -1.21 1.99
N ASP A 91 -8.17 -0.36 0.98
CA ASP A 91 -7.45 -0.74 -0.23
C ASP A 91 -5.97 -0.99 0.11
N ARG A 92 -5.48 -2.18 -0.22
CA ARG A 92 -4.10 -2.64 0.01
C ARG A 92 -3.40 -3.08 -1.27
N ASN A 93 -4.03 -2.89 -2.43
CA ASN A 93 -3.50 -3.34 -3.71
C ASN A 93 -2.38 -2.41 -4.22
N ASP A 94 -1.32 -2.17 -3.44
CA ASP A 94 -0.24 -1.24 -3.79
C ASP A 94 0.60 -1.77 -4.95
N THR A 95 0.64 -1.01 -6.04
CA THR A 95 1.38 -1.39 -7.25
C THR A 95 2.76 -0.74 -7.31
N LEU A 96 3.08 0.16 -6.38
CA LEU A 96 4.35 0.88 -6.36
C LEU A 96 5.62 -0.01 -6.35
N PRO A 97 5.64 -1.18 -5.68
CA PRO A 97 6.83 -2.04 -5.68
C PRO A 97 7.11 -2.75 -7.01
N TYR A 98 6.18 -2.76 -7.96
CA TYR A 98 6.28 -3.55 -9.18
C TYR A 98 6.80 -2.70 -10.35
N PRO A 99 7.96 -3.04 -10.94
CA PRO A 99 8.58 -2.25 -12.02
C PRO A 99 7.74 -2.23 -13.30
N GLU A 100 6.81 -3.17 -13.48
CA GLU A 100 5.86 -3.18 -14.58
C GLU A 100 4.80 -2.08 -14.45
N ALA A 101 4.58 -1.56 -13.23
CA ALA A 101 3.62 -0.50 -12.96
C ALA A 101 4.27 0.89 -12.95
N PHE A 102 5.50 1.00 -12.42
CA PHE A 102 6.24 2.24 -12.30
C PHE A 102 7.74 2.03 -12.48
N SER A 103 8.38 2.90 -13.25
CA SER A 103 9.84 3.02 -13.35
C SER A 103 10.46 3.49 -12.03
N GLU A 104 11.77 3.28 -11.88
CA GLU A 104 12.51 3.68 -10.67
C GLU A 104 12.36 5.18 -10.35
N ILE A 105 12.45 6.04 -11.38
CA ILE A 105 12.32 7.50 -11.23
C ILE A 105 10.91 7.87 -10.75
N GLU A 106 9.86 7.23 -11.30
CA GLU A 106 8.49 7.45 -10.85
C GLU A 106 8.34 7.02 -9.38
N VAL A 107 8.88 5.86 -9.01
CA VAL A 107 8.85 5.36 -7.62
C VAL A 107 9.53 6.33 -6.66
N GLU A 108 10.67 6.89 -7.02
CA GLU A 108 11.37 7.91 -6.23
C GLU A 108 10.53 9.17 -6.01
N LEU A 109 9.97 9.72 -7.09
CA LEU A 109 9.09 10.90 -7.03
C LEU A 109 7.85 10.64 -6.17
N ILE A 110 7.20 9.50 -6.35
CA ILE A 110 6.00 9.12 -5.58
C ILE A 110 6.35 9.02 -4.10
N LYS A 111 7.40 8.29 -3.73
CA LYS A 111 7.81 8.14 -2.32
C LYS A 111 8.20 9.46 -1.70
N LYS A 112 8.86 10.33 -2.45
CA LYS A 112 9.35 11.63 -1.98
C LYS A 112 8.23 12.62 -1.75
N TYR A 113 7.29 12.74 -2.68
CA TYR A 113 6.29 13.81 -2.66
C TYR A 113 4.92 13.38 -2.16
N LEU A 114 4.54 12.12 -2.35
CA LEU A 114 3.23 11.60 -1.96
C LEU A 114 3.32 10.70 -0.72
N GLY A 115 4.30 9.81 -0.66
CA GLY A 115 4.53 8.93 0.48
C GLY A 115 4.76 7.47 0.08
N LYS A 116 5.40 6.71 0.98
CA LYS A 116 5.71 5.29 0.77
C LYS A 116 4.46 4.43 0.87
N GLU A 117 3.69 4.59 1.94
CA GLU A 117 2.47 3.82 2.19
C GLU A 117 1.33 4.32 1.32
N MET A 118 0.66 3.40 0.60
CA MET A 118 -0.45 3.75 -0.30
C MET A 118 -1.62 4.41 0.45
N MET A 119 -1.97 3.84 1.60
CA MET A 119 -3.01 4.32 2.51
C MET A 119 -2.43 4.39 3.94
N PRO A 120 -2.69 5.45 4.71
CA PRO A 120 -3.38 6.67 4.29
C PRO A 120 -2.43 7.67 3.60
N ASP A 121 -1.12 7.53 3.74
CA ASP A 121 -0.14 8.59 3.47
C ASP A 121 -0.21 9.13 2.03
N ARG A 122 0.04 8.28 1.03
CA ARG A 122 0.06 8.67 -0.39
C ARG A 122 -1.26 9.26 -0.84
N TRP A 123 -2.37 8.63 -0.43
CA TRP A 123 -3.70 9.10 -0.76
C TRP A 123 -4.03 10.46 -0.13
N THR A 124 -3.74 10.62 1.16
CA THR A 124 -3.96 11.89 1.88
C THR A 124 -3.18 13.01 1.22
N LYS A 125 -1.92 12.74 0.87
CA LYS A 125 -1.08 13.74 0.21
C LYS A 125 -1.57 14.09 -1.20
N THR A 126 -2.06 13.10 -1.94
CA THR A 126 -2.72 13.31 -3.24
C THR A 126 -3.97 14.19 -3.09
N GLN A 127 -4.81 13.94 -2.08
CA GLN A 127 -6.00 14.77 -1.82
C GLN A 127 -5.63 16.21 -1.47
N GLU A 128 -4.58 16.41 -0.66
CA GLU A 128 -4.06 17.75 -0.34
C GLU A 128 -3.63 18.50 -1.60
N PHE A 129 -2.80 17.89 -2.45
CA PHE A 129 -2.37 18.51 -3.70
C PHE A 129 -3.54 18.82 -4.63
N ILE A 130 -4.45 17.87 -4.84
CA ILE A 130 -5.64 18.08 -5.68
C ILE A 130 -6.47 19.26 -5.18
N SER A 131 -6.70 19.35 -3.86
CA SER A 131 -7.53 20.41 -3.27
C SER A 131 -6.96 21.82 -3.53
N GLN A 132 -5.64 21.93 -3.68
CA GLN A 132 -4.95 23.18 -3.97
C GLN A 132 -4.85 23.48 -5.47
N LEU A 133 -4.75 22.44 -6.30
CA LEU A 133 -4.42 22.56 -7.72
C LEU A 133 -5.64 22.51 -8.66
N ALA A 134 -6.74 21.88 -8.24
CA ALA A 134 -7.84 21.55 -9.15
C ALA A 134 -9.22 21.70 -8.48
N SER A 135 -9.93 22.76 -8.85
CA SER A 135 -11.29 23.03 -8.35
C SER A 135 -12.37 22.10 -8.94
N ASN A 136 -12.07 21.44 -10.05
CA ASN A 136 -12.96 20.55 -10.79
C ASN A 136 -12.93 19.09 -10.31
N ILE A 137 -12.19 18.79 -9.25
CA ILE A 137 -12.07 17.43 -8.70
C ILE A 137 -12.70 17.36 -7.31
N GLN A 138 -13.54 16.36 -7.10
CA GLN A 138 -13.94 15.88 -5.79
C GLN A 138 -13.19 14.59 -5.48
N THR A 139 -12.53 14.54 -4.33
CA THR A 139 -11.94 13.30 -3.81
C THR A 139 -12.82 12.71 -2.71
N ALA A 140 -12.82 11.39 -2.56
CA ALA A 140 -13.52 10.70 -1.48
C ALA A 140 -12.75 9.47 -0.97
N THR A 141 -12.91 9.20 0.31
CA THR A 141 -12.41 7.98 0.95
C THR A 141 -13.62 7.22 1.50
N TYR A 142 -13.83 5.99 1.04
CA TYR A 142 -14.88 5.12 1.57
C TYR A 142 -14.30 4.27 2.70
N HIS A 143 -14.84 4.46 3.91
CA HIS A 143 -14.40 3.72 5.08
C HIS A 143 -14.75 2.22 5.00
N SER A 144 -13.96 1.39 5.67
CA SER A 144 -14.19 -0.06 5.78
C SER A 144 -14.35 -0.73 4.41
N THR A 145 -13.60 -0.23 3.42
CA THR A 145 -13.77 -0.62 2.02
C THR A 145 -12.43 -0.97 1.41
N GLU A 146 -12.33 -2.20 0.91
CA GLU A 146 -11.13 -2.77 0.30
C GLU A 146 -10.98 -2.30 -1.16
N HIS A 147 -10.19 -3.04 -1.96
CA HIS A 147 -10.04 -2.84 -3.39
C HIS A 147 -11.26 -3.36 -4.18
N THR A 148 -12.44 -2.79 -3.92
CA THR A 148 -13.69 -3.18 -4.58
C THR A 148 -14.64 -1.99 -4.77
N VAL A 149 -15.61 -2.15 -5.66
CA VAL A 149 -16.71 -1.21 -5.85
C VAL A 149 -17.99 -1.84 -5.29
N LYS A 150 -18.53 -1.21 -4.24
CA LYS A 150 -19.79 -1.62 -3.58
C LYS A 150 -21.01 -0.91 -4.20
N ASN A 151 -22.22 -1.41 -3.93
CA ASN A 151 -23.45 -0.90 -4.54
C ASN A 151 -23.70 0.59 -4.26
N GLU A 152 -23.43 1.05 -3.03
CA GLU A 152 -23.61 2.45 -2.65
C GLU A 152 -22.65 3.37 -3.39
N MET A 153 -21.45 2.88 -3.71
CA MET A 153 -20.49 3.61 -4.55
C MET A 153 -21.01 3.71 -5.98
N LEU A 154 -21.62 2.65 -6.55
CA LEU A 154 -22.23 2.73 -7.89
C LEU A 154 -23.33 3.80 -7.95
N TYR A 155 -24.15 3.93 -6.90
CA TYR A 155 -25.14 5.00 -6.81
C TYR A 155 -24.51 6.39 -6.78
N ASP A 156 -23.41 6.57 -6.03
CA ASP A 156 -22.64 7.81 -6.01
C ASP A 156 -22.07 8.16 -7.39
N ILE A 157 -21.53 7.18 -8.11
CA ILE A 157 -20.99 7.34 -9.48
C ILE A 157 -22.08 7.82 -10.43
N VAL A 158 -23.24 7.15 -10.44
CA VAL A 158 -24.38 7.54 -11.27
C VAL A 158 -24.90 8.92 -10.89
N ASN A 159 -25.02 9.23 -9.60
CA ASN A 159 -25.43 10.55 -9.10
C ASN A 159 -24.44 11.65 -9.55
N PHE A 160 -23.15 11.38 -9.45
CA PHE A 160 -22.11 12.30 -9.90
C PHE A 160 -22.28 12.66 -11.38
N PHE A 161 -22.44 11.65 -12.25
CA PHE A 161 -22.69 11.89 -13.67
C PHE A 161 -24.01 12.61 -13.92
N ALA A 162 -25.09 12.23 -13.23
CA ALA A 162 -26.40 12.87 -13.39
C ALA A 162 -26.37 14.37 -13.04
N LEU A 163 -25.59 14.77 -12.04
CA LEU A 163 -25.43 16.18 -11.67
C LEU A 163 -24.55 16.96 -12.66
N ASN A 164 -23.46 16.35 -13.11
CA ASN A 164 -22.41 17.01 -13.90
C ASN A 164 -22.62 16.91 -15.42
N THR A 165 -23.70 16.28 -15.89
CA THR A 165 -24.08 16.26 -17.30
C THR A 165 -25.25 17.19 -17.66
N GLN A 166 -25.86 17.85 -16.67
CA GLN A 166 -26.94 18.82 -16.90
C GLN A 166 -26.40 20.08 -17.58
N ARG A 167 -27.03 20.44 -18.70
CA ARG A 167 -26.66 21.56 -19.59
C ARG A 167 -26.77 22.92 -18.89
N SER A 168 -25.75 23.35 -18.15
CA SER A 168 -25.43 24.79 -17.94
C SER A 168 -24.24 25.06 -17.01
N SER A 169 -23.66 24.07 -16.33
CA SER A 169 -22.62 24.34 -15.33
C SER A 169 -21.24 23.87 -15.81
N THR A 170 -20.32 24.82 -15.94
CA THR A 170 -18.87 24.56 -16.04
C THR A 170 -18.24 24.32 -14.66
N THR A 171 -19.04 24.39 -13.59
CA THR A 171 -18.59 24.23 -12.21
C THR A 171 -18.92 22.82 -11.75
N LEU A 172 -17.95 22.17 -11.10
CA LEU A 172 -18.13 20.88 -10.45
C LEU A 172 -19.34 20.92 -9.49
N LYS A 173 -20.33 20.07 -9.75
CA LYS A 173 -21.39 19.77 -8.78
C LYS A 173 -20.97 18.58 -7.93
N ARG A 174 -20.68 18.86 -6.66
CA ARG A 174 -20.24 17.85 -5.70
C ARG A 174 -21.41 16.97 -5.27
N ILE A 175 -21.13 15.69 -5.04
CA ILE A 175 -22.04 14.76 -4.35
C ILE A 175 -21.66 14.69 -2.87
N ASN A 176 -22.55 14.13 -2.05
CA ASN A 176 -22.20 13.65 -0.71
C ASN A 176 -22.03 12.13 -0.80
N PRO A 177 -20.79 11.61 -0.86
CA PRO A 177 -20.56 10.18 -1.00
C PRO A 177 -21.12 9.41 0.20
N TYR A 178 -21.61 8.21 -0.05
CA TYR A 178 -22.10 7.32 1.01
C TYR A 178 -21.04 7.07 2.08
N GLN A 179 -21.43 7.16 3.34
CA GLN A 179 -20.55 6.95 4.49
C GLN A 179 -20.79 5.56 5.06
N TYR A 180 -19.90 4.62 4.74
CA TYR A 180 -19.92 3.31 5.41
C TYR A 180 -19.57 3.47 6.89
N PRO A 181 -20.19 2.68 7.78
CA PRO A 181 -19.78 2.61 9.17
C PRO A 181 -18.29 2.27 9.26
N LYS A 182 -17.55 3.06 10.04
CA LYS A 182 -16.15 2.75 10.36
C LYS A 182 -16.13 1.47 11.19
N GLN A 183 -15.43 0.47 10.70
CA GLN A 183 -15.21 -0.79 11.40
C GLN A 183 -13.82 -0.74 12.02
N GLU A 184 -13.73 -1.06 13.31
CA GLU A 184 -12.45 -1.28 13.96
C GLU A 184 -12.08 -2.75 13.80
N LEU A 185 -10.94 -3.01 13.16
CA LEU A 185 -10.41 -4.37 13.06
C LEU A 185 -9.60 -4.68 14.33
N PRO A 186 -9.80 -5.86 14.94
CA PRO A 186 -9.01 -6.29 16.09
C PRO A 186 -7.51 -6.32 15.77
N MET A 187 -6.67 -6.05 16.77
CA MET A 187 -5.20 -6.11 16.61
C MET A 187 -4.62 -7.28 17.41
N LEU A 188 -3.51 -7.82 16.91
CA LEU A 188 -2.71 -8.76 17.69
C LEU A 188 -2.14 -8.03 18.90
N GLN A 189 -2.58 -8.42 20.10
CA GLN A 189 -2.02 -7.90 21.36
C GLN A 189 -0.91 -8.80 21.89
N LYS A 190 -0.92 -10.08 21.50
CA LYS A 190 0.10 -11.04 21.93
C LYS A 190 0.44 -11.94 20.75
N VAL A 191 1.72 -12.21 20.58
CA VAL A 191 2.22 -13.14 19.57
C VAL A 191 3.13 -14.15 20.24
N THR A 192 2.71 -15.41 20.18
CA THR A 192 3.42 -16.56 20.73
C THR A 192 4.19 -17.25 19.62
N VAL A 193 5.52 -17.25 19.75
CA VAL A 193 6.40 -18.02 18.87
C VAL A 193 6.31 -19.49 19.30
N GLU A 194 5.86 -20.35 18.39
CA GLU A 194 5.73 -21.79 18.62
C GLU A 194 6.96 -22.57 18.18
N HIS A 195 7.62 -22.12 17.10
CA HIS A 195 8.76 -22.82 16.53
C HIS A 195 9.80 -21.86 15.95
N LEU A 196 11.06 -22.28 16.03
CA LEU A 196 12.20 -21.60 15.42
C LEU A 196 12.82 -22.52 14.38
N PHE A 197 12.78 -22.11 13.11
CA PHE A 197 13.31 -22.91 12.02
C PHE A 197 14.53 -22.23 11.39
N TRP A 198 15.64 -22.96 11.29
CA TRP A 198 16.78 -22.49 10.50
C TRP A 198 16.46 -22.64 9.00
N MET A 199 16.99 -21.75 8.16
CA MET A 199 16.83 -21.88 6.72
C MET A 199 17.34 -23.24 6.24
N GLY A 200 16.50 -23.98 5.50
CA GLY A 200 16.75 -25.36 5.09
C GLY A 200 16.15 -26.44 6.00
N ASP A 201 15.45 -26.07 7.08
CA ASP A 201 14.70 -27.03 7.88
C ASP A 201 13.55 -27.65 7.05
N PRO A 202 13.43 -29.00 7.00
CA PRO A 202 12.43 -29.71 6.21
C PRO A 202 10.99 -29.35 6.56
N ASN A 203 10.74 -28.84 7.78
CA ASN A 203 9.40 -28.47 8.26
C ASN A 203 8.95 -27.07 7.80
N ILE A 204 9.81 -26.27 7.17
CA ILE A 204 9.40 -25.01 6.54
C ILE A 204 8.68 -25.34 5.22
N PRO A 205 7.44 -24.89 4.99
CA PRO A 205 6.74 -25.11 3.71
C PRO A 205 7.51 -24.55 2.51
N GLU A 206 7.35 -25.17 1.34
CA GLU A 206 8.10 -24.80 0.13
C GLU A 206 7.88 -23.34 -0.27
N PHE A 207 6.64 -22.86 -0.22
CA PHE A 207 6.29 -21.47 -0.56
C PHE A 207 7.03 -20.45 0.33
N ALA A 208 7.31 -20.80 1.59
CA ALA A 208 8.01 -19.93 2.52
C ALA A 208 9.52 -19.89 2.26
N ARG A 209 10.09 -20.96 1.67
CA ARG A 209 11.50 -21.02 1.28
C ARG A 209 11.78 -20.24 0.01
N SER A 210 10.89 -20.32 -0.99
CA SER A 210 11.10 -19.67 -2.29
C SER A 210 11.03 -18.14 -2.22
N GLY A 211 10.26 -17.59 -1.27
CA GLY A 211 10.05 -16.14 -1.12
C GLY A 211 11.11 -15.39 -0.31
N THR A 212 12.13 -16.06 0.24
CA THR A 212 12.99 -15.46 1.28
C THR A 212 14.49 -15.77 1.12
N GLN A 213 15.12 -15.23 0.06
CA GLN A 213 16.51 -15.55 -0.29
C GLN A 213 17.55 -15.19 0.81
N ASP A 214 17.30 -14.13 1.59
CA ASP A 214 18.18 -13.70 2.68
C ASP A 214 17.79 -14.22 4.07
N ALA A 215 16.76 -15.06 4.16
CA ALA A 215 16.33 -15.64 5.43
C ALA A 215 17.40 -16.54 6.04
N ARG A 216 17.52 -16.48 7.36
CA ARG A 216 18.35 -17.40 8.14
C ARG A 216 17.57 -18.07 9.27
N LEU A 217 16.57 -17.39 9.82
CA LEU A 217 15.72 -17.93 10.88
C LEU A 217 14.25 -17.53 10.66
N PHE A 218 13.33 -18.46 10.86
CA PHE A 218 11.89 -18.25 10.85
C PHE A 218 11.33 -18.38 12.27
N LEU A 219 10.55 -17.40 12.70
CA LEU A 219 9.80 -17.41 13.96
C LEU A 219 8.35 -17.72 13.63
N SER A 220 7.97 -19.00 13.68
CA SER A 220 6.59 -19.42 13.43
C SER A 220 5.72 -19.06 14.62
N ILE A 221 4.52 -18.55 14.35
CA ILE A 221 3.60 -18.07 15.38
C ILE A 221 2.25 -18.77 15.35
N LYS A 222 1.54 -18.70 16.47
CA LYS A 222 0.21 -19.28 16.62
C LYS A 222 -0.90 -18.35 16.14
N GLU A 223 -0.81 -17.07 16.50
CA GLU A 223 -1.93 -16.14 16.43
C GLU A 223 -2.19 -15.66 15.00
N TRP A 224 -3.47 -15.57 14.67
CA TRP A 224 -3.96 -15.03 13.43
C TRP A 224 -5.39 -14.54 13.61
N ILE A 225 -5.67 -13.33 13.16
CA ILE A 225 -7.03 -12.80 13.13
C ILE A 225 -7.57 -13.00 11.71
N LYS A 226 -8.61 -13.83 11.59
CA LYS A 226 -9.12 -14.32 10.29
C LYS A 226 -9.72 -13.21 9.44
N GLU A 227 -10.27 -12.20 10.08
CA GLU A 227 -10.85 -11.01 9.44
C GLU A 227 -9.78 -10.05 8.92
N ARG A 228 -8.49 -10.38 9.11
CA ARG A 228 -7.35 -9.56 8.72
C ARG A 228 -6.40 -10.32 7.83
N ASP A 229 -5.68 -9.57 7.01
CA ASP A 229 -4.63 -10.10 6.15
C ASP A 229 -3.27 -10.19 6.87
N HIS A 230 -2.22 -10.52 6.12
CA HIS A 230 -0.85 -10.66 6.61
C HIS A 230 -0.21 -9.37 7.12
N GLN A 231 -0.76 -8.19 6.83
CA GLN A 231 -0.25 -6.93 7.35
C GLN A 231 -0.42 -6.83 8.87
N GLN A 232 -1.33 -7.60 9.47
CA GLN A 232 -1.46 -7.69 10.94
C GLN A 232 -0.13 -8.02 11.63
N LEU A 233 0.76 -8.76 10.95
CA LEU A 233 2.10 -9.07 11.46
C LEU A 233 3.03 -7.84 11.43
N LYS A 234 2.97 -7.04 10.36
CA LYS A 234 3.74 -5.78 10.25
C LYS A 234 3.22 -4.71 11.22
N GLU A 235 1.91 -4.62 11.39
CA GLU A 235 1.32 -3.72 12.40
C GLU A 235 1.72 -4.14 13.80
N PHE A 236 1.67 -5.45 14.10
CA PHE A 236 2.11 -5.97 15.39
C PHE A 236 3.54 -5.56 15.73
N ILE A 237 4.49 -5.70 14.80
CA ILE A 237 5.88 -5.26 15.05
C ILE A 237 6.00 -3.75 15.19
N GLY A 238 5.17 -2.97 14.49
CA GLY A 238 5.14 -1.51 14.64
C GLY A 238 4.75 -1.07 16.06
N HIS A 239 3.97 -1.89 16.77
CA HIS A 239 3.56 -1.62 18.16
C HIS A 239 4.42 -2.35 19.21
N ALA A 240 4.77 -3.60 18.97
CA ALA A 240 5.54 -4.43 19.90
C ALA A 240 7.05 -4.18 19.79
N GLY A 241 7.54 -3.62 18.68
CA GLY A 241 8.95 -3.65 18.30
C GLY A 241 9.42 -5.07 17.93
N PHE A 242 10.62 -5.16 17.35
CA PHE A 242 11.21 -6.42 16.89
C PHE A 242 12.58 -6.66 17.53
N ASN A 243 12.63 -6.79 18.87
CA ASN A 243 13.88 -6.81 19.64
C ASN A 243 14.04 -8.09 20.47
N PHE A 244 15.13 -8.83 20.26
CA PHE A 244 15.39 -10.09 20.94
C PHE A 244 16.87 -10.25 21.33
N GLU A 245 17.10 -10.88 22.47
CA GLU A 245 18.40 -11.41 22.86
C GLU A 245 18.57 -12.84 22.35
N VAL A 246 19.71 -13.12 21.73
CA VAL A 246 20.14 -14.49 21.42
C VAL A 246 21.05 -14.96 22.54
N LEU A 247 20.61 -15.98 23.29
CA LEU A 247 21.32 -16.53 24.44
C LEU A 247 21.93 -17.88 24.09
N ASP A 248 23.13 -18.16 24.61
CA ASP A 248 23.71 -19.49 24.58
C ASP A 248 23.10 -20.43 25.64
N GLN A 249 23.58 -21.68 25.71
CA GLN A 249 23.11 -22.68 26.67
C GLN A 249 23.33 -22.26 28.14
N LYS A 250 24.28 -21.37 28.41
CA LYS A 250 24.60 -20.83 29.74
C LYS A 250 23.82 -19.56 30.06
N GLY A 251 22.97 -19.08 29.16
CA GLY A 251 22.22 -17.84 29.31
C GLY A 251 23.03 -16.58 29.02
N LYS A 252 24.21 -16.69 28.42
CA LYS A 252 25.00 -15.52 28.04
C LYS A 252 24.49 -14.96 26.71
N ILE A 253 24.29 -13.64 26.66
CA ILE A 253 23.95 -12.92 25.44
C ILE A 253 25.10 -13.04 24.42
N VAL A 254 24.77 -13.53 23.24
CA VAL A 254 25.70 -13.69 22.11
C VAL A 254 25.64 -12.47 21.19
N PHE A 255 24.42 -12.04 20.86
CA PHE A 255 24.10 -10.81 20.13
C PHE A 255 22.61 -10.47 20.26
N LEU A 256 22.24 -9.28 19.75
CA LEU A 256 20.87 -8.80 19.69
C LEU A 256 20.32 -8.91 18.26
N ILE A 257 19.02 -9.15 18.17
CA ILE A 257 18.19 -9.01 16.96
C ILE A 257 17.36 -7.75 17.14
N ASN A 258 17.32 -6.90 16.13
CA ASN A 258 16.48 -5.70 16.08
C ASN A 258 15.79 -5.57 14.71
N GLU A 259 15.11 -4.45 14.45
CA GLU A 259 14.41 -4.20 13.18
C GLU A 259 15.29 -4.32 11.93
N ASN A 260 16.60 -4.07 12.02
CA ASN A 260 17.50 -4.25 10.87
C ASN A 260 17.68 -5.73 10.48
N ASN A 261 17.37 -6.65 11.41
CA ASN A 261 17.37 -8.08 11.18
C ASN A 261 16.04 -8.58 10.61
N PHE A 262 14.97 -7.78 10.63
CA PHE A 262 13.69 -8.15 10.04
C PHE A 262 13.83 -8.20 8.50
N ALA A 263 13.49 -9.35 7.93
CA ALA A 263 13.58 -9.61 6.49
C ALA A 263 12.19 -9.76 5.84
N GLY A 264 11.10 -9.62 6.62
CA GLY A 264 9.74 -9.73 6.14
C GLY A 264 8.91 -10.74 6.93
N THR A 265 7.70 -10.95 6.45
CA THR A 265 6.75 -11.94 6.98
C THR A 265 6.36 -12.91 5.88
N VAL A 266 5.98 -14.10 6.27
CA VAL A 266 5.42 -15.11 5.37
C VAL A 266 4.21 -15.72 6.04
N SER A 267 3.10 -15.85 5.30
CA SER A 267 1.89 -16.45 5.85
C SER A 267 0.99 -17.04 4.78
N ASP A 268 0.38 -18.18 5.10
CA ASP A 268 -0.82 -18.72 4.50
C ASP A 268 -1.75 -19.25 5.62
N ASP A 269 -2.80 -19.99 5.27
CA ASP A 269 -3.73 -20.57 6.24
C ASP A 269 -3.07 -21.56 7.22
N SER A 270 -1.94 -22.16 6.84
CA SER A 270 -1.26 -23.26 7.53
C SER A 270 0.01 -22.85 8.27
N PHE A 271 0.69 -21.80 7.83
CA PHE A 271 2.00 -21.39 8.30
C PHE A 271 2.10 -19.88 8.31
N ARG A 272 2.68 -19.32 9.37
CA ARG A 272 2.80 -17.87 9.56
C ARG A 272 4.04 -17.60 10.39
N ALA A 273 4.95 -16.79 9.85
CA ALA A 273 6.23 -16.57 10.48
C ALA A 273 6.81 -15.19 10.19
N PHE A 274 7.61 -14.71 11.14
CA PHE A 274 8.55 -13.60 10.93
C PHE A 274 9.88 -14.15 10.40
N VAL A 275 10.44 -13.47 9.42
CA VAL A 275 11.67 -13.86 8.74
C VAL A 275 12.81 -12.99 9.23
N ILE A 276 13.90 -13.62 9.66
CA ILE A 276 15.08 -12.94 10.20
C ILE A 276 16.29 -13.20 9.30
N LYS A 277 16.99 -12.12 8.96
CA LYS A 277 18.33 -12.15 8.38
C LYS A 277 19.38 -11.81 9.44
N PHE A 278 20.54 -12.42 9.34
CA PHE A 278 21.69 -12.11 10.19
C PHE A 278 22.77 -11.42 9.39
N THR A 279 23.42 -10.44 10.02
CA THR A 279 24.63 -9.83 9.47
C THR A 279 25.78 -10.85 9.49
N PRO A 280 26.81 -10.67 8.64
CA PRO A 280 28.01 -11.53 8.69
C PRO A 280 28.65 -11.60 10.09
N SER A 281 28.63 -10.49 10.83
CA SER A 281 29.14 -10.42 12.21
C SER A 281 28.29 -11.19 13.23
N GLN A 282 26.97 -11.25 13.05
CA GLN A 282 26.11 -12.09 13.88
C GLN A 282 26.30 -13.57 13.54
N LEU A 283 26.39 -13.92 12.25
CA LEU A 283 26.60 -15.28 11.79
C LEU A 283 27.91 -15.88 12.31
N SER A 284 29.01 -15.11 12.34
CA SER A 284 30.30 -15.61 12.86
C SER A 284 30.28 -15.95 14.35
N ARG A 285 29.27 -15.47 15.10
CA ARG A 285 29.06 -15.78 16.52
C ARG A 285 28.18 -17.02 16.73
N ILE A 286 27.50 -17.50 15.69
CA ILE A 286 26.72 -18.73 15.71
C ILE A 286 27.66 -19.90 15.39
N LYS A 287 27.79 -20.83 16.33
CA LYS A 287 28.62 -22.03 16.17
C LYS A 287 27.76 -23.19 15.72
N LYS A 288 28.23 -23.91 14.70
CA LYS A 288 27.58 -25.15 14.22
C LYS A 288 27.44 -26.16 15.37
N GLY A 289 26.27 -26.76 15.50
CA GLY A 289 25.98 -27.73 16.56
C GLY A 289 25.73 -27.14 17.96
N GLN A 290 25.85 -25.82 18.13
CA GLN A 290 25.53 -25.16 19.40
C GLN A 290 24.06 -24.75 19.44
N VAL A 291 23.43 -24.96 20.59
CA VAL A 291 22.02 -24.63 20.81
C VAL A 291 21.87 -23.21 21.39
N TYR A 292 20.94 -22.46 20.82
CA TYR A 292 20.62 -21.09 21.21
C TYR A 292 19.15 -20.93 21.61
N ARG A 293 18.85 -19.83 22.32
CA ARG A 293 17.50 -19.42 22.75
C ARG A 293 17.24 -17.99 22.34
N LEU A 294 15.99 -17.66 22.07
CA LEU A 294 15.53 -16.29 21.89
C LEU A 294 14.78 -15.83 23.14
N GLN A 295 15.08 -14.61 23.56
CA GLN A 295 14.35 -13.93 24.63
C GLN A 295 13.91 -12.54 24.12
N PRO A 296 12.59 -12.22 24.13
CA PRO A 296 12.16 -10.90 23.73
C PRO A 296 12.57 -9.86 24.76
N LEU A 297 13.06 -8.72 24.29
CA LEU A 297 13.22 -7.54 25.14
C LEU A 297 11.83 -6.94 25.37
N LYS A 298 11.45 -6.75 26.63
CA LYS A 298 10.16 -6.10 26.96
C LYS A 298 10.20 -4.65 26.50
N THR A 299 9.26 -4.30 25.63
CA THR A 299 9.18 -2.98 24.99
C THR A 299 7.81 -2.32 25.17
N ASN A 300 6.73 -3.10 25.31
CA ASN A 300 5.36 -2.59 25.41
C ASN A 300 4.49 -3.46 26.33
N GLU A 301 3.65 -2.84 27.17
CA GLU A 301 2.73 -3.54 28.07
C GLU A 301 1.49 -4.10 27.33
N LEU A 302 1.09 -3.49 26.22
CA LEU A 302 -0.12 -3.83 25.45
C LEU A 302 0.13 -4.83 24.32
N ASN A 303 1.32 -4.80 23.70
CA ASN A 303 1.70 -5.69 22.60
C ASN A 303 2.92 -6.52 22.98
N GLN A 304 2.74 -7.83 23.18
CA GLN A 304 3.75 -8.67 23.82
C GLN A 304 4.18 -9.86 22.96
N TRP A 305 5.49 -10.06 22.89
CA TRP A 305 6.09 -11.31 22.42
C TRP A 305 6.09 -12.36 23.53
N GLU A 306 5.66 -13.58 23.21
CA GLU A 306 5.83 -14.74 24.06
C GLU A 306 6.68 -15.79 23.35
N ILE A 307 7.84 -16.09 23.94
CA ILE A 307 8.70 -17.17 23.46
C ILE A 307 8.90 -18.13 24.61
N SER A 308 8.51 -19.39 24.40
CA SER A 308 8.70 -20.41 25.41
C SER A 308 10.18 -20.60 25.72
N ASN A 309 10.52 -20.60 27.01
CA ASN A 309 11.87 -20.89 27.50
C ASN A 309 12.36 -22.30 27.14
N LYS A 310 11.55 -23.15 26.48
CA LYS A 310 11.97 -24.45 25.94
C LYS A 310 12.35 -24.39 24.45
N LEU A 311 12.03 -23.31 23.74
CA LEU A 311 12.34 -23.20 22.31
C LEU A 311 13.82 -22.99 22.07
N ARG A 312 14.33 -23.77 21.14
CA ARG A 312 15.75 -23.86 20.80
C ARG A 312 15.92 -23.84 19.31
N PHE A 313 17.02 -23.25 18.86
CA PHE A 313 17.47 -23.38 17.49
C PHE A 313 18.95 -23.70 17.46
N MET A 314 19.37 -24.36 16.38
CA MET A 314 20.74 -24.80 16.17
C MET A 314 21.02 -24.82 14.68
N GLN A 315 22.16 -24.28 14.28
CA GLN A 315 22.65 -24.43 12.91
C GLN A 315 23.23 -25.83 12.76
N LYS A 316 22.58 -26.64 11.91
CA LYS A 316 23.01 -28.00 11.56
C LYS A 316 24.20 -28.02 10.63
#